data_AF-A0A7Z0ENV5-F1
#
_entry.id   AF-A0A7Z0ENV5-F1
#
_cell.length_a   1.000
_cell.length_b   1.000
_cell.length_c   1.000
_cell.angle_alpha   90.00
_cell.angle_beta   90.00
_cell.angle_gamma   90.00
#
_symmetry.space_group_name_H-M   'P 1'
#
loop_
_entity.id
_entity.type
_entity.pdbx_description
1 polymer ?
#
loop_
_entity_poly.entity_id
_entity_poly.type
_entity_poly.pdbx_seq_one_letter_code
_entity_poly.pdbx_strand_id
1 'polypeptide(L)'
;MSHRERRMSALLTAAATACLVLAACTSEEGGEPTEAPEAPESASPEVIPRTWVEREVRVRTLDRMMAEGDPQEVMDNTGDLGDRLLETRIVQEGEAGYQVELDKDEWDPDAVTFTTHLDAALAEAMSSNEVTWCEETVPGDEFVRSYLDEHWEAFDTEEEYVESIEGYVGCQS
;
A
#
# COMPACT_ATOMS: atom_id res chain seq x y z
N MET A 1 -25.01 -43.77 -14.75
CA MET A 1 -26.48 -43.74 -14.58
C MET A 1 -26.85 -42.43 -13.91
N SER A 2 -27.87 -41.77 -14.46
CA SER A 2 -28.20 -40.34 -14.33
C SER A 2 -29.18 -40.06 -13.18
N HIS A 3 -29.03 -38.90 -12.53
CA HIS A 3 -30.06 -37.88 -12.22
C HIS A 3 -29.43 -36.81 -11.32
N ARG A 4 -29.07 -35.59 -11.76
CA ARG A 4 -29.88 -34.43 -12.18
C ARG A 4 -30.92 -34.01 -11.14
N GLU A 5 -30.59 -33.00 -10.34
CA GLU A 5 -31.55 -31.99 -9.90
C GLU A 5 -30.96 -30.58 -10.08
N ARG A 6 -31.54 -29.87 -11.05
CA ARG A 6 -31.41 -28.43 -11.26
C ARG A 6 -32.51 -27.76 -10.43
N ARG A 7 -32.20 -26.63 -9.77
CA ARG A 7 -33.20 -25.58 -9.52
C ARG A 7 -32.56 -24.21 -9.80
N MET A 8 -32.61 -23.82 -11.06
CA MET A 8 -32.50 -22.42 -11.48
C MET A 8 -33.82 -21.73 -11.09
N SER A 9 -33.76 -20.63 -10.36
CA SER A 9 -34.85 -19.65 -10.32
C SER A 9 -34.39 -18.42 -11.07
N ALA A 10 -34.94 -18.23 -12.27
CA ALA A 10 -34.86 -17.01 -13.03
C ALA A 10 -36.23 -16.34 -12.94
N LEU A 11 -36.29 -15.10 -12.49
CA LEU A 11 -37.41 -14.20 -12.76
C LEU A 11 -36.83 -12.83 -13.16
N LEU A 12 -36.80 -12.63 -14.47
CA LEU A 12 -36.68 -11.35 -15.14
C LEU A 12 -38.01 -10.58 -14.99
N THR A 13 -37.95 -9.35 -14.48
CA THR A 13 -39.02 -8.38 -14.68
C THR A 13 -38.43 -7.10 -15.26
N ALA A 14 -38.57 -6.95 -16.56
CA ALA A 14 -38.41 -5.69 -17.27
C ALA A 14 -39.71 -4.88 -17.14
N ALA A 15 -39.60 -3.60 -16.81
CA ALA A 15 -40.67 -2.63 -17.02
C ALA A 15 -40.05 -1.34 -17.55
N ALA A 16 -40.08 -1.19 -18.88
CA ALA A 16 -39.85 0.07 -19.56
C ALA A 16 -41.15 0.89 -19.52
N THR A 17 -41.10 2.14 -19.09
CA THR A 17 -42.18 3.10 -19.35
C THR A 17 -41.59 4.49 -19.53
N ALA A 18 -41.60 4.95 -20.77
CA ALA A 18 -41.34 6.33 -21.16
C ALA A 18 -42.68 7.07 -21.25
N CYS A 19 -42.72 8.32 -20.76
CA CYS A 19 -43.61 9.36 -21.30
C CYS A 19 -43.02 10.74 -20.99
N LEU A 20 -42.60 11.41 -22.06
CA LEU A 20 -42.26 12.84 -22.13
C LEU A 20 -43.49 13.69 -21.83
N VAL A 21 -43.32 14.75 -21.02
CA VAL A 21 -44.23 15.89 -21.04
C VAL A 21 -43.39 17.14 -21.28
N LEU A 22 -43.37 17.60 -22.53
CA LEU A 22 -42.88 18.93 -22.89
C LEU A 22 -44.03 19.91 -22.69
N ALA A 23 -43.89 20.81 -21.73
CA ALA A 23 -44.71 22.02 -21.63
C ALA A 23 -43.80 23.23 -21.81
N ALA A 24 -43.87 23.84 -22.99
CA ALA A 24 -43.34 25.16 -23.27
C ALA A 24 -44.50 26.17 -23.20
N CYS A 25 -44.31 27.28 -22.45
CA CYS A 25 -44.39 28.67 -22.94
C CYS A 25 -44.48 29.71 -21.80
N THR A 26 -43.36 30.39 -21.57
CA THR A 26 -43.13 31.84 -21.37
C THR A 26 -43.95 32.67 -20.37
N SER A 27 -43.27 33.26 -19.39
CA SER A 27 -43.31 34.71 -19.07
C SER A 27 -42.08 35.10 -18.23
N GLU A 28 -41.43 36.19 -18.63
CA GLU A 28 -40.18 36.75 -18.07
C GLU A 28 -40.31 37.35 -16.66
N GLU A 29 -39.14 37.53 -16.05
CA GLU A 29 -38.80 38.36 -14.88
C GLU A 29 -39.17 37.83 -13.48
N GLY A 30 -38.16 37.23 -12.83
CA GLY A 30 -38.17 36.97 -11.40
C GLY A 30 -36.99 36.08 -11.01
N GLY A 31 -35.83 36.69 -10.79
CA GLY A 31 -34.53 36.06 -10.57
C GLY A 31 -34.57 34.70 -9.86
N GLU A 32 -34.24 33.66 -10.61
CA GLU A 32 -33.87 32.36 -10.05
C GLU A 32 -32.54 32.55 -9.29
N PRO A 33 -32.40 32.02 -8.07
CA PRO A 33 -31.07 31.88 -7.51
C PRO A 33 -30.35 30.93 -8.45
N THR A 34 -29.40 31.46 -9.23
CA THR A 34 -28.39 30.63 -9.89
C THR A 34 -27.85 29.72 -8.79
N GLU A 35 -28.20 28.44 -8.85
CA GLU A 35 -27.42 27.41 -8.19
C GLU A 35 -26.03 27.61 -8.75
N ALA A 36 -25.18 28.28 -7.96
CA ALA A 36 -23.77 28.33 -8.25
C ALA A 36 -23.36 26.88 -8.46
N PRO A 37 -22.64 26.53 -9.54
CA PRO A 37 -22.07 25.20 -9.63
C PRO A 37 -21.38 24.96 -8.30
N GLU A 38 -21.77 23.89 -7.60
CA GLU A 38 -21.11 23.49 -6.36
C GLU A 38 -19.63 23.54 -6.66
N ALA A 39 -18.93 24.48 -6.02
CA ALA A 39 -17.50 24.59 -6.18
C ALA A 39 -16.98 23.18 -5.93
N PRO A 40 -16.15 22.60 -6.83
CA PRO A 40 -15.63 21.28 -6.60
C PRO A 40 -15.08 21.30 -5.19
N GLU A 41 -15.64 20.47 -4.30
CA GLU A 41 -15.11 20.27 -2.97
C GLU A 41 -13.63 20.07 -3.22
N SER A 42 -12.85 21.07 -2.82
CA SER A 42 -11.42 21.08 -3.07
C SER A 42 -10.90 20.03 -2.11
N ALA A 43 -10.97 18.77 -2.54
CA ALA A 43 -10.31 17.66 -1.91
C ALA A 43 -8.85 18.12 -1.87
N SER A 44 -8.44 18.58 -0.68
CA SER A 44 -7.04 18.88 -0.46
C SER A 44 -6.32 17.57 -0.75
N PRO A 45 -5.25 17.59 -1.56
CA PRO A 45 -4.53 16.36 -1.85
C PRO A 45 -4.19 15.69 -0.53
N GLU A 46 -4.47 14.40 -0.43
CA GLU A 46 -4.11 13.61 0.73
C GLU A 46 -2.59 13.69 0.89
N VAL A 47 -2.13 14.32 1.96
CA VAL A 47 -0.69 14.53 2.16
C VAL A 47 -0.10 13.21 2.65
N ILE A 48 0.68 12.55 1.78
CA ILE A 48 1.35 11.30 2.10
C ILE A 48 2.50 11.59 3.09
N PRO A 49 2.49 11.01 4.30
CA PRO A 49 3.55 11.25 5.26
C PRO A 49 4.89 10.66 4.77
N ARG A 50 6.00 11.40 4.90
CA ARG A 50 7.34 10.86 4.61
C ARG A 50 7.64 9.55 5.35
N THR A 51 7.17 9.45 6.60
CA THR A 51 7.34 8.24 7.43
C THR A 51 6.58 7.05 6.90
N TRP A 52 5.48 7.26 6.17
CA TRP A 52 4.79 6.18 5.46
C TRP A 52 5.67 5.68 4.31
N VAL A 53 6.20 6.57 3.47
CA VAL A 53 7.07 6.22 2.33
C VAL A 53 8.32 5.49 2.82
N GLU A 54 8.96 6.01 3.86
CA GLU A 54 10.15 5.42 4.48
C GLU A 54 9.87 4.03 5.05
N ARG A 55 8.73 3.81 5.70
CA ARG A 55 8.35 2.47 6.17
C ARG A 55 8.11 1.52 5.01
N GLU A 56 7.43 2.01 3.98
CA GLU A 56 7.05 1.21 2.82
C GLU A 56 8.27 0.70 2.04
N VAL A 57 9.28 1.56 1.83
CA VAL A 57 10.53 1.14 1.20
C VAL A 57 11.31 0.16 2.10
N ARG A 58 11.36 0.39 3.42
CA ARG A 58 12.03 -0.54 4.35
C ARG A 58 11.40 -1.93 4.34
N VAL A 59 10.08 -2.03 4.36
CA VAL A 59 9.36 -3.31 4.36
C VAL A 59 9.63 -4.07 3.07
N ARG A 60 9.55 -3.42 1.90
CA ARG A 60 9.86 -4.09 0.62
C ARG A 60 11.34 -4.44 0.48
N THR A 61 12.25 -3.60 0.96
CA THR A 61 13.68 -3.93 1.01
C THR A 61 13.93 -5.13 1.91
N LEU A 62 13.29 -5.21 3.07
CA LEU A 62 13.41 -6.36 3.99
C LEU A 62 12.86 -7.65 3.37
N ASP A 63 11.71 -7.58 2.69
CA ASP A 63 11.13 -8.71 1.95
C ASP A 63 12.14 -9.26 0.94
N ARG A 64 12.75 -8.36 0.16
CA ARG A 64 13.75 -8.72 -0.83
C ARG A 64 15.04 -9.27 -0.21
N MET A 65 15.49 -8.71 0.92
CA MET A 65 16.63 -9.24 1.69
C MET A 65 16.39 -10.70 2.10
N MET A 66 15.20 -11.00 2.62
CA MET A 66 14.85 -12.38 3.01
C MET A 66 14.71 -13.30 1.79
N ALA A 67 14.18 -12.81 0.67
CA ALA A 67 13.98 -13.61 -0.52
C ALA A 67 15.30 -13.96 -1.26
N GLU A 68 16.28 -13.06 -1.27
CA GLU A 68 17.57 -13.24 -1.95
C GLU A 68 18.67 -13.79 -1.04
N GLY A 69 18.59 -13.53 0.26
CA GLY A 69 19.56 -13.96 1.27
C GLY A 69 19.12 -15.19 2.08
N ASP A 70 19.74 -15.36 3.26
CA ASP A 70 19.26 -16.30 4.28
C ASP A 70 18.36 -15.53 5.27
N PRO A 71 17.04 -15.80 5.34
CA PRO A 71 16.14 -15.13 6.27
C PRO A 71 16.57 -15.26 7.74
N GLN A 72 17.21 -16.37 8.11
CA GLN A 72 17.71 -16.56 9.48
C GLN A 72 18.86 -15.59 9.78
N GLU A 73 19.79 -15.43 8.84
CA GLU A 73 20.91 -14.49 8.98
C GLU A 73 20.41 -13.05 9.07
N VAL A 74 19.42 -12.66 8.25
CA VAL A 74 18.81 -11.32 8.29
C VAL A 74 18.21 -11.02 9.67
N MET A 75 17.49 -11.99 10.26
CA MET A 75 16.91 -11.86 11.59
C MET A 75 17.97 -11.88 12.70
N ASP A 76 18.97 -12.76 12.61
CA ASP A 76 20.07 -12.83 13.56
C ASP A 76 20.86 -11.51 13.61
N ASN A 77 21.09 -10.88 12.46
CA ASN A 77 21.75 -9.58 12.35
C ASN A 77 20.92 -8.44 12.94
N THR A 78 19.58 -8.52 12.84
CA THR A 78 18.66 -7.52 13.42
C THR A 78 18.62 -7.59 14.95
N GLY A 79 19.00 -8.74 15.54
CA GLY A 79 19.13 -8.92 16.98
C GLY A 79 17.80 -8.76 17.74
N ASP A 80 17.86 -8.15 18.93
CA ASP A 80 16.70 -8.02 19.84
C ASP A 80 15.51 -7.26 19.22
N LEU A 81 15.75 -6.41 18.21
CA LEU A 81 14.68 -5.71 17.50
C LEU A 81 13.99 -6.59 16.44
N GLY A 82 14.55 -7.75 16.10
CA GLY A 82 13.91 -8.74 15.24
C GLY A 82 12.64 -9.32 15.88
N ASP A 83 12.65 -9.58 17.18
CA ASP A 83 11.47 -10.01 17.93
C ASP A 83 10.31 -9.02 17.79
N ARG A 84 10.62 -7.72 17.68
CA ARG A 84 9.60 -6.68 17.49
C ARG A 84 8.90 -6.79 16.12
N LEU A 85 9.62 -7.20 15.09
CA LEU A 85 9.04 -7.42 13.75
C LEU A 85 8.15 -8.67 13.71
N LEU A 86 8.47 -9.68 14.54
CA LEU A 86 7.64 -10.85 14.74
C LEU A 86 6.35 -10.50 15.50
N GLU A 87 6.45 -9.69 16.56
CA GLU A 87 5.30 -9.19 17.31
C GLU A 87 4.32 -8.41 16.42
N THR A 88 4.82 -7.65 15.44
CA THR A 88 3.96 -6.90 14.50
C THR A 88 3.39 -7.76 13.38
N ARG A 89 3.81 -9.02 13.26
CA ARG A 89 3.52 -9.93 12.15
C ARG A 89 3.96 -9.41 10.77
N ILE A 90 4.85 -8.41 10.76
CA ILE A 90 5.50 -7.95 9.51
C ILE A 90 6.51 -8.98 9.07
N VAL A 91 7.21 -9.60 10.02
CA VAL A 91 7.94 -10.84 9.77
C VAL A 91 7.15 -11.98 10.41
N GLN A 92 7.02 -13.10 9.71
CA GLN A 92 6.37 -14.30 10.20
C GLN A 92 7.30 -15.51 10.08
N GLU A 93 7.25 -16.41 11.05
CA GLU A 93 7.89 -17.73 10.95
C GLU A 93 7.02 -18.66 10.08
N GLY A 94 7.61 -19.16 9.01
CA GLY A 94 7.05 -20.19 8.13
C GLY A 94 7.87 -21.48 8.14
N GLU A 95 7.47 -22.44 7.31
CA GLU A 95 8.16 -23.74 7.20
C GLU A 95 9.60 -23.61 6.67
N ALA A 96 9.88 -22.54 5.93
CA ALA A 96 11.17 -22.28 5.29
C ALA A 96 12.04 -21.25 6.03
N GLY A 97 11.66 -20.84 7.25
CA GLY A 97 12.30 -19.76 7.99
C GLY A 97 11.41 -18.53 8.07
N TYR A 98 12.00 -17.34 7.99
CA TYR A 98 11.26 -16.08 8.10
C TYR A 98 10.81 -15.57 6.73
N GLN A 99 9.68 -14.87 6.71
CA GLN A 99 9.13 -14.21 5.53
C GLN A 99 8.47 -12.89 5.92
N VAL A 100 8.49 -11.91 5.02
CA VAL A 100 7.79 -10.64 5.23
C VAL A 100 6.34 -10.75 4.78
N GLU A 101 5.44 -10.18 5.57
CA GLU A 101 4.04 -9.97 5.23
C GLU A 101 3.86 -8.58 4.62
N LEU A 102 3.49 -8.53 3.34
CA LEU A 102 3.26 -7.27 2.62
C LEU A 102 1.80 -6.82 2.71
N ASP A 103 0.87 -7.73 3.01
CA ASP A 103 -0.53 -7.39 3.24
C ASP A 103 -0.69 -6.74 4.63
N LYS A 104 -0.89 -5.42 4.64
CA LYS A 104 -1.03 -4.63 5.87
C LYS A 104 -2.25 -5.03 6.69
N ASP A 105 -3.25 -5.69 6.10
CA ASP A 105 -4.42 -6.19 6.81
C ASP A 105 -4.11 -7.44 7.66
N GLU A 106 -3.00 -8.14 7.38
CA GLU A 106 -2.54 -9.31 8.14
C GLU A 106 -1.59 -8.94 9.31
N TRP A 107 -1.16 -7.67 9.38
CA TRP A 107 -0.33 -7.16 10.47
C TRP A 107 -1.10 -7.11 11.79
N ASP A 108 -0.40 -7.25 12.92
CA ASP A 108 -1.05 -7.13 14.23
C ASP A 108 -1.36 -5.64 14.52
N PRO A 109 -2.63 -5.22 14.55
CA PRO A 109 -3.02 -3.81 14.70
C PRO A 109 -2.60 -3.22 16.05
N ASP A 110 -2.56 -4.03 17.12
CA ASP A 110 -2.20 -3.58 18.46
C ASP A 110 -0.69 -3.36 18.56
N ALA A 111 0.11 -4.21 17.90
CA ALA A 111 1.56 -4.09 17.87
C ALA A 111 2.05 -2.93 16.97
N VAL A 112 1.42 -2.72 15.80
CA VAL A 112 1.78 -1.65 14.85
C VAL A 112 1.29 -0.26 15.28
N THR A 113 0.36 -0.18 16.23
CA THR A 113 -0.10 1.09 16.83
C THR A 113 1.08 1.92 17.39
N PHE A 114 2.14 1.25 17.88
CA PHE A 114 3.38 1.90 18.32
C PHE A 114 4.37 2.06 17.18
N THR A 115 4.02 2.91 16.21
CA THR A 115 4.78 3.11 14.97
C THR A 115 6.25 3.47 15.18
N THR A 116 6.60 4.21 16.24
CA THR A 116 8.01 4.53 16.55
C THR A 116 8.86 3.30 16.85
N HIS A 117 8.31 2.30 17.54
CA HIS A 117 9.05 1.06 17.84
C HIS A 117 9.17 0.18 16.59
N LEU A 118 8.12 0.15 15.78
CA LEU A 118 8.15 -0.50 14.48
C LEU A 118 9.21 0.12 13.57
N ASP A 119 9.19 1.45 13.43
CA ASP A 119 10.13 2.18 12.58
C ASP A 119 11.58 1.99 13.04
N ALA A 120 11.82 1.91 14.36
CA ALA A 120 13.13 1.59 14.91
C ALA A 120 13.57 0.16 14.57
N ALA A 121 12.68 -0.82 14.66
CA ALA A 121 12.99 -2.21 14.32
C ALA A 121 13.29 -2.39 12.82
N LEU A 122 12.52 -1.74 11.95
CA LEU A 122 12.79 -1.71 10.52
C LEU A 122 14.10 -0.97 10.21
N ALA A 123 14.39 0.13 10.90
CA ALA A 123 15.65 0.87 10.72
C ALA A 123 16.86 0.01 11.13
N GLU A 124 16.77 -0.73 12.24
CA GLU A 124 17.81 -1.66 12.67
C GLU A 124 18.04 -2.76 11.64
N ALA A 125 16.96 -3.37 11.13
CA ALA A 125 17.07 -4.41 10.09
C ALA A 125 17.80 -3.89 8.85
N MET A 126 17.55 -2.64 8.45
CA MET A 126 18.23 -2.00 7.33
C MET A 126 19.70 -1.68 7.63
N SER A 127 20.03 -1.18 8.82
CA SER A 127 21.42 -0.82 9.16
C SER A 127 22.31 -2.03 9.39
N SER A 128 21.71 -3.16 9.77
CA SER A 128 22.44 -4.38 10.15
C SER A 128 22.55 -5.38 9.00
N ASN A 129 21.97 -5.09 7.83
CA ASN A 129 22.01 -5.94 6.65
C ASN A 129 22.38 -5.15 5.39
N GLU A 130 22.95 -5.84 4.41
CA GLU A 130 23.38 -5.26 3.14
C GLU A 130 22.41 -5.61 2.01
N VAL A 131 22.21 -4.67 1.09
CA VAL A 131 21.58 -4.90 -0.20
C VAL A 131 22.65 -5.38 -1.17
N THR A 132 22.53 -6.62 -1.64
CA THR A 132 23.55 -7.28 -2.46
C THR A 132 23.06 -7.68 -3.86
N TRP A 133 21.76 -7.50 -4.15
CA TRP A 133 21.14 -7.97 -5.38
C TRP A 133 21.10 -6.93 -6.51
N CYS A 134 21.42 -5.66 -6.23
CA CYS A 134 21.70 -4.67 -7.27
C CYS A 134 23.19 -4.68 -7.65
N GLU A 135 23.60 -3.80 -8.57
CA GLU A 135 24.98 -3.78 -9.09
C GLU A 135 26.06 -3.47 -8.05
N GLU A 136 25.71 -2.73 -7.00
CA GLU A 136 26.60 -2.37 -5.90
C GLU A 136 26.07 -2.93 -4.58
N THR A 137 26.98 -3.44 -3.75
CA THR A 137 26.66 -3.80 -2.37
C THR A 137 26.68 -2.55 -1.51
N VAL A 138 25.54 -2.24 -0.89
CA VAL A 138 25.37 -1.08 -0.02
C VAL A 138 24.66 -1.47 1.27
N PRO A 139 24.89 -0.76 2.38
CA PRO A 139 24.04 -0.89 3.58
C PRO A 139 22.56 -0.66 3.25
N GLY A 140 21.66 -1.41 3.89
CA GLY A 140 20.22 -1.27 3.64
C GLY A 140 19.67 0.12 4.00
N ASP A 141 20.22 0.76 5.02
CA ASP A 141 19.82 2.10 5.42
C ASP A 141 20.26 3.16 4.38
N GLU A 142 21.44 2.99 3.79
CA GLU A 142 21.92 3.80 2.68
C GLU A 142 21.06 3.60 1.42
N PHE A 143 20.67 2.36 1.12
CA PHE A 143 19.76 2.04 0.01
C PHE A 143 18.40 2.75 0.18
N VAL A 144 17.77 2.59 1.34
CA VAL A 144 16.50 3.26 1.68
C VAL A 144 16.61 4.78 1.62
N ARG A 145 17.71 5.35 2.16
CA ARG A 145 17.92 6.80 2.14
C ARG A 145 18.06 7.32 0.70
N SER A 146 18.75 6.58 -0.16
CA SER A 146 18.94 6.96 -1.57
C SER A 146 17.60 7.05 -2.30
N TYR A 147 16.69 6.09 -2.08
CA TYR A 147 15.32 6.19 -2.58
C TYR A 147 14.61 7.46 -2.11
N LEU A 148 14.64 7.74 -0.81
CA LEU A 148 13.97 8.90 -0.24
C LEU A 148 14.57 10.22 -0.72
N ASP A 149 15.88 10.29 -0.93
CA ASP A 149 16.54 11.51 -1.41
C ASP A 149 16.16 11.82 -2.87
N GLU A 150 15.88 10.80 -3.68
CA GLU A 150 15.51 10.95 -5.09
C GLU A 150 13.99 11.13 -5.30
N HIS A 151 13.17 10.40 -4.56
CA HIS A 151 11.73 10.25 -4.84
C HIS A 151 10.80 10.92 -3.81
N TRP A 152 11.33 11.51 -2.73
CA TRP A 152 10.48 12.24 -1.79
C TRP A 152 9.78 13.42 -2.47
N GLU A 153 8.45 13.50 -2.31
CA GLU A 153 7.55 14.46 -2.97
C GLU A 153 7.43 14.30 -4.50
N ALA A 154 7.89 13.17 -5.07
CA ALA A 154 7.78 12.92 -6.51
C ALA A 154 6.38 12.50 -6.95
N PHE A 155 5.56 11.96 -6.05
CA PHE A 155 4.24 11.38 -6.35
C PHE A 155 3.14 11.90 -5.43
N ASP A 156 1.91 11.90 -5.95
CA ASP A 156 0.72 12.42 -5.26
C ASP A 156 -0.10 11.31 -4.57
N THR A 157 0.12 10.04 -4.93
CA THR A 157 -0.63 8.89 -4.40
C THR A 157 0.26 7.79 -3.82
N GLU A 158 -0.26 7.04 -2.83
CA GLU A 158 0.43 5.89 -2.25
C GLU A 158 0.71 4.80 -3.29
N GLU A 159 -0.20 4.61 -4.25
CA GLU A 159 -0.06 3.62 -5.34
C GLU A 159 1.16 3.92 -6.22
N GLU A 160 1.39 5.18 -6.58
CA GLU A 160 2.56 5.60 -7.35
C GLU A 160 3.87 5.40 -6.57
N TYR A 161 3.88 5.68 -5.26
CA TYR A 161 5.03 5.35 -4.42
C TYR A 161 5.29 3.84 -4.36
N VAL A 162 4.24 3.02 -4.22
CA VAL A 162 4.37 1.56 -4.22
C VAL A 162 5.01 1.06 -5.51
N GLU A 163 4.50 1.48 -6.67
CA GLU A 163 5.05 1.09 -7.98
C GLU A 163 6.52 1.53 -8.11
N SER A 164 6.82 2.76 -7.69
CA SER A 164 8.19 3.29 -7.70
C SER A 164 9.14 2.52 -6.78
N ILE A 165 8.71 2.17 -5.57
CA ILE A 165 9.49 1.38 -4.61
C ILE A 165 9.73 -0.02 -5.16
N GLU A 166 8.74 -0.66 -5.77
CA GLU A 166 8.88 -2.00 -6.36
C GLU A 166 9.86 -1.99 -7.53
N GLY A 167 9.82 -0.96 -8.38
CA GLY A 167 10.83 -0.72 -9.40
C GLY A 167 12.23 -0.57 -8.82
N TYR A 168 12.38 0.31 -7.83
CA TYR A 168 13.66 0.61 -7.18
C TYR A 168 14.26 -0.63 -6.48
N VAL A 169 13.50 -1.32 -5.63
CA VAL A 169 13.92 -2.55 -4.94
C VAL A 169 14.23 -3.67 -5.93
N GLY A 170 13.52 -3.71 -7.06
CA GLY A 170 13.78 -4.63 -8.17
C GLY A 170 14.98 -4.26 -9.04
N CYS A 171 15.70 -3.17 -8.74
CA CYS A 171 16.79 -2.61 -9.55
C CYS A 171 16.34 -2.31 -11.01
N GLN A 172 15.07 -1.97 -11.20
CA GLN A 172 14.48 -1.56 -12.49
C GLN A 172 14.53 -0.03 -12.57
N SER A 173 15.70 0.49 -12.94
CA SER A 173 15.91 1.92 -13.22
C SER A 173 15.59 2.28 -14.67
#